data_AF-A0A7X8ZTU1-F1
#
_entry.id   AF-A0A7X8ZTU1-F1
#
_cell.length_a   1.000
_cell.length_b   1.000
_cell.length_c   1.000
_cell.angle_alpha   90.00
_cell.angle_beta   90.00
_cell.angle_gamma   90.00
#
_symmetry.space_group_name_H-M   'P 1'
#
loop_
_entity.id
_entity.type
_entity.pdbx_description
1 polymer ?
#
loop_
_entity_poly.entity_id
_entity_poly.type
_entity_poly.pdbx_seq_one_letter_code
_entity_poly.pdbx_strand_id
1 'polypeptide(L)'
;MLKLQEVFFILRAEYKKKELVYFFKPMLDQSVSFEDFVMTNYKRVKTVEELAELYNCSQRTFNRYFQETFNDSPYNWMLKQKSEEVKELLTTTKTPFKTIIEDYNFSSPSHFSTFCRAQFGVPPRDVRKKAQKIKNNVDSE
;
A
#
# COMPACT_ATOMS: atom_id res chain seq x y z
N MET A 1 -13.42 31.34 -21.94
CA MET A 1 -13.16 31.21 -20.48
C MET A 1 -14.36 31.58 -19.61
N LEU A 2 -15.18 32.59 -19.91
CA LEU A 2 -16.29 33.04 -19.05
C LEU A 2 -17.42 32.01 -18.82
N LYS A 3 -17.79 31.21 -19.83
CA LYS A 3 -18.88 30.22 -19.72
C LYS A 3 -18.63 29.10 -18.70
N LEU A 4 -17.37 28.71 -18.51
CA LEU A 4 -17.03 27.63 -17.58
C LEU A 4 -17.12 28.10 -16.12
N GLN A 5 -16.78 29.37 -15.87
CA GLN A 5 -16.86 29.96 -14.53
C GLN A 5 -18.31 30.10 -14.06
N GLU A 6 -19.22 30.45 -14.96
CA GLU A 6 -20.67 30.50 -14.68
C GLU A 6 -21.22 29.12 -14.30
N VAL A 7 -20.85 28.08 -15.05
CA VAL A 7 -21.22 26.69 -14.75
C VAL A 7 -20.67 26.25 -13.39
N PHE A 8 -19.41 26.57 -13.07
CA PHE A 8 -18.83 26.26 -11.74
C PHE A 8 -19.54 26.98 -10.59
N PHE A 9 -20.04 28.19 -10.82
CA PHE A 9 -20.75 28.97 -9.82
C PHE A 9 -22.14 28.39 -9.53
N ILE A 10 -22.88 28.00 -10.58
CA ILE A 10 -24.18 27.34 -10.47
C ILE A 10 -24.01 25.98 -9.78
N LEU A 11 -23.02 25.20 -10.20
CA LEU A 11 -22.74 23.89 -9.60
C LEU A 11 -22.39 24.01 -8.11
N ARG A 12 -21.63 25.04 -7.71
CA ARG A 12 -21.34 25.30 -6.28
C ARG A 12 -22.55 25.78 -5.48
N ALA A 13 -23.48 26.49 -6.11
CA ALA A 13 -24.66 27.04 -5.44
C ALA A 13 -25.74 25.97 -5.25
N GLU A 14 -25.93 25.10 -6.23
CA GLU A 14 -27.05 24.15 -6.29
C GLU A 14 -26.73 22.75 -5.72
N TYR A 15 -25.45 22.39 -5.60
CA TYR A 15 -25.04 21.05 -5.18
C TYR A 15 -24.09 21.07 -3.98
N LYS A 16 -24.29 20.13 -3.05
CA LYS A 16 -23.34 19.93 -1.95
C LYS A 16 -22.03 19.39 -2.49
N LYS A 17 -20.94 19.69 -1.80
CA LYS A 17 -19.58 19.21 -2.17
C LYS A 17 -19.52 17.70 -2.43
N LYS A 18 -20.28 16.89 -1.67
CA LYS A 18 -20.34 15.43 -1.87
C LYS A 18 -21.02 15.05 -3.20
N GLU A 19 -22.08 15.74 -3.58
CA GLU A 19 -22.84 15.48 -4.81
C GLU A 19 -22.04 15.88 -6.04
N LEU A 20 -21.32 17.00 -5.97
CA LEU A 20 -20.38 17.41 -7.02
C LEU A 20 -19.30 16.37 -7.27
N VAL A 21 -18.71 15.82 -6.20
CA VAL A 21 -17.68 14.77 -6.31
C VAL A 21 -18.23 13.51 -6.97
N TYR A 22 -19.47 13.10 -6.66
CA TYR A 22 -20.11 11.96 -7.34
C TYR A 22 -20.49 12.28 -8.80
N PHE A 23 -20.97 13.49 -9.07
CA PHE A 23 -21.37 13.93 -10.40
C PHE A 23 -20.20 13.93 -11.40
N PHE A 24 -19.03 14.41 -10.95
CA PHE A 24 -17.83 14.41 -11.80
C PHE A 24 -17.11 13.07 -11.84
N LYS A 25 -17.52 12.08 -11.03
CA LYS A 25 -16.87 10.77 -10.95
C LYS A 25 -16.70 10.09 -12.32
N PRO A 26 -17.70 10.05 -13.23
CA PRO A 26 -17.56 9.44 -14.56
C PRO A 26 -16.63 10.22 -15.51
N MET A 27 -16.54 11.54 -15.34
CA MET A 27 -15.67 12.41 -16.15
C MET A 27 -14.22 12.39 -15.64
N LEU A 28 -14.05 12.10 -14.35
CA LEU A 28 -12.79 11.74 -13.72
C LEU A 28 -12.45 10.24 -13.92
N ASP A 29 -13.35 9.40 -14.44
CA ASP A 29 -13.12 7.95 -14.62
C ASP A 29 -12.25 7.62 -15.83
N GLN A 30 -11.88 8.63 -16.64
CA GLN A 30 -10.72 8.56 -17.54
C GLN A 30 -9.39 8.86 -16.82
N SER A 31 -9.42 9.20 -15.53
CA SER A 31 -8.26 9.22 -14.64
C SER A 31 -8.16 7.88 -13.91
N VAL A 32 -6.94 7.35 -13.83
CA VAL A 32 -6.52 6.11 -13.16
C VAL A 32 -7.44 5.70 -12.00
N SER A 33 -7.94 4.46 -11.99
CA SER A 33 -8.83 3.95 -10.93
C SER A 33 -8.17 4.05 -9.55
N PHE A 34 -8.97 4.05 -8.46
CA PHE A 34 -8.39 4.08 -7.10
C PHE A 34 -7.46 2.89 -6.86
N GLU A 35 -7.83 1.71 -7.36
CA GLU A 35 -7.00 0.51 -7.30
C GLU A 35 -5.67 0.70 -8.04
N ASP A 36 -5.72 1.14 -9.29
CA ASP A 36 -4.51 1.40 -10.09
C ASP A 36 -3.62 2.48 -9.46
N PHE A 37 -4.22 3.52 -8.89
CA PHE A 37 -3.51 4.56 -8.16
C PHE A 37 -2.77 3.97 -6.97
N VAL A 38 -3.45 3.15 -6.15
CA VAL A 38 -2.84 2.50 -4.99
C VAL A 38 -1.71 1.59 -5.46
N MET A 39 -1.96 0.70 -6.42
CA MET A 39 -0.97 -0.26 -6.92
C MET A 39 0.27 0.41 -7.54
N THR A 40 0.10 1.57 -8.17
CA THR A 40 1.21 2.33 -8.76
C THR A 40 2.04 3.09 -7.72
N ASN A 41 1.43 3.47 -6.59
CA ASN A 41 2.05 4.42 -5.66
C ASN A 41 2.37 3.87 -4.27
N TYR A 42 1.77 2.75 -3.83
CA TYR A 42 1.94 2.26 -2.46
C TYR A 42 3.41 1.95 -2.09
N LYS A 43 4.24 1.59 -3.08
CA LYS A 43 5.69 1.34 -2.88
C LYS A 43 6.52 2.60 -2.71
N ARG A 44 5.99 3.76 -3.13
CA ARG A 44 6.71 5.05 -3.13
C ARG A 44 6.54 5.81 -1.82
N VAL A 45 5.60 5.37 -0.99
CA VAL A 45 5.22 6.00 0.28
C VAL A 45 5.39 5.01 1.42
N LYS A 46 5.56 5.53 2.63
CA LYS A 46 5.84 4.74 3.84
C LYS A 46 4.63 4.63 4.76
N THR A 47 3.70 5.57 4.66
CA THR A 47 2.56 5.67 5.56
C THR A 47 1.24 5.79 4.80
N VAL A 48 0.14 5.48 5.49
CA VAL A 48 -1.20 5.63 4.92
C VAL A 48 -1.53 7.11 4.69
N GLU A 49 -1.01 7.97 5.57
CA GLU A 49 -1.12 9.42 5.50
C GLU A 49 -0.47 9.95 4.21
N GLU A 50 0.77 9.54 3.92
CA GLU A 50 1.47 9.92 2.68
C GLU A 50 0.71 9.44 1.43
N LEU A 51 0.15 8.23 1.46
CA LEU A 51 -0.63 7.71 0.34
C LEU A 51 -1.94 8.50 0.14
N ALA A 52 -2.61 8.88 1.23
CA ALA A 52 -3.83 9.68 1.21
C ALA A 52 -3.58 11.12 0.71
N GLU A 53 -2.45 11.71 1.13
CA GLU A 53 -1.98 13.02 0.67
C GLU A 53 -1.66 12.99 -0.83
N LEU A 54 -0.99 11.93 -1.31
CA LEU A 54 -0.70 11.75 -2.72
C LEU A 54 -1.98 11.58 -3.57
N TYR A 55 -3.02 10.99 -3.00
CA TYR A 55 -4.36 10.92 -3.61
C TYR A 55 -5.16 12.22 -3.44
N ASN A 56 -4.59 13.24 -2.77
CA ASN A 56 -5.19 14.53 -2.52
C ASN A 56 -6.51 14.47 -1.71
N CYS A 57 -6.54 13.63 -0.66
CA CYS A 57 -7.70 13.52 0.21
C CYS A 57 -7.31 13.38 1.70
N SER A 58 -8.29 13.57 2.58
CA SER A 58 -8.08 13.29 4.01
C SER A 58 -7.96 11.78 4.25
N GLN A 59 -7.18 11.39 5.26
CA GLN A 59 -7.04 9.99 5.68
C GLN A 59 -8.39 9.30 5.93
N ARG A 60 -9.37 10.01 6.50
CA ARG A 60 -10.73 9.47 6.69
C ARG A 60 -11.41 9.10 5.36
N THR A 61 -11.24 9.94 4.35
CA THR A 61 -11.82 9.71 3.02
C THR A 61 -11.09 8.57 2.32
N PHE A 62 -9.76 8.57 2.42
CA PHE A 62 -8.91 7.51 1.90
C PHE A 62 -9.28 6.14 2.48
N ASN A 63 -9.37 6.02 3.81
CA ASN A 63 -9.75 4.78 4.48
C ASN A 63 -11.10 4.24 4.01
N ARG A 64 -12.07 5.12 3.75
CA ARG A 64 -13.38 4.71 3.21
C ARG A 64 -13.25 4.14 1.81
N TYR A 65 -12.56 4.84 0.89
CA TYR A 65 -12.33 4.33 -0.46
C TYR A 65 -11.55 3.03 -0.47
N PHE A 66 -10.57 2.90 0.42
CA PHE A 66 -9.79 1.68 0.57
C PHE A 66 -10.65 0.50 1.03
N GLN A 67 -11.50 0.70 2.05
CA GLN A 67 -12.42 -0.33 2.51
C GLN A 67 -13.42 -0.72 1.41
N GLU A 68 -13.95 0.24 0.65
CA GLU A 68 -14.88 -0.01 -0.45
C GLU A 68 -14.22 -0.77 -1.62
N THR A 69 -12.93 -0.54 -1.87
CA THR A 69 -12.20 -1.13 -3.02
C THR A 69 -11.52 -2.45 -2.68
N PHE A 70 -10.80 -2.53 -1.55
CA PHE A 70 -9.97 -3.67 -1.16
C PHE A 70 -10.58 -4.52 -0.04
N ASN A 71 -11.69 -4.09 0.53
CA ASN A 71 -12.32 -4.73 1.69
C ASN A 71 -11.37 -4.90 2.90
N ASP A 72 -10.39 -4.01 3.05
CA ASP A 72 -9.43 -3.99 4.14
C ASP A 72 -9.06 -2.54 4.51
N SER A 73 -8.45 -2.35 5.68
CA SER A 73 -7.87 -1.06 6.03
C SER A 73 -6.56 -0.84 5.28
N PRO A 74 -6.21 0.41 4.90
CA PRO A 74 -4.98 0.68 4.18
C PRO A 74 -3.73 0.22 4.95
N TYR A 75 -3.71 0.41 6.27
CA TYR A 75 -2.60 0.00 7.11
C TYR A 75 -2.37 -1.51 7.06
N ASN A 76 -3.43 -2.30 7.27
CA ASN A 76 -3.34 -3.76 7.23
C ASN A 76 -2.94 -4.25 5.83
N TRP A 77 -3.51 -3.64 4.79
CA TRP A 77 -3.21 -4.01 3.41
C TRP A 77 -1.74 -3.74 3.07
N MET A 78 -1.24 -2.53 3.36
CA MET A 78 0.17 -2.19 3.14
C MET A 78 1.10 -3.07 3.97
N LEU A 79 0.71 -3.41 5.21
CA LEU A 79 1.46 -4.34 6.04
C LEU A 79 1.52 -5.74 5.43
N LYS A 80 0.42 -6.25 4.86
CA LYS A 80 0.40 -7.54 4.15
C LYS A 80 1.31 -7.53 2.93
N GLN A 81 1.22 -6.50 2.09
CA GLN A 81 2.11 -6.34 0.93
C GLN A 81 3.58 -6.34 1.35
N LYS A 82 3.93 -5.52 2.36
CA LYS A 82 5.28 -5.48 2.94
C LYS A 82 5.73 -6.85 3.48
N SER A 83 4.85 -7.57 4.17
CA SER A 83 5.14 -8.90 4.71
C SER A 83 5.39 -9.92 3.60
N GLU A 84 4.61 -9.88 2.52
CA GLU A 84 4.77 -10.77 1.37
C GLU A 84 6.11 -10.54 0.66
N GLU A 85 6.44 -9.28 0.34
CA GLU A 85 7.69 -8.94 -0.34
C GLU A 85 8.93 -9.26 0.52
N VAL A 86 8.89 -8.95 1.82
CA VAL A 86 9.97 -9.31 2.75
C VAL A 86 10.12 -10.83 2.85
N LYS A 87 9.01 -11.58 2.90
CA LYS A 87 9.04 -13.04 2.93
C LYS A 87 9.64 -13.60 1.65
N GLU A 88 9.29 -13.05 0.49
CA GLU A 88 9.88 -13.43 -0.77
C GLU A 88 11.40 -13.22 -0.73
N LEU A 89 11.86 -12.01 -0.38
CA LEU A 89 13.30 -11.71 -0.26
C LEU A 89 14.02 -12.66 0.71
N LEU A 90 13.39 -13.05 1.81
CA LEU A 90 13.96 -13.97 2.78
C LEU A 90 14.08 -15.41 2.25
N THR A 91 13.20 -15.85 1.36
CA THR A 91 13.09 -17.24 0.91
C THR A 91 13.64 -17.50 -0.49
N THR A 92 13.56 -16.52 -1.39
CA THR A 92 13.96 -16.66 -2.79
C THR A 92 15.38 -16.15 -3.05
N THR A 93 15.83 -15.13 -2.31
CA THR A 93 17.09 -14.43 -2.57
C THR A 93 18.16 -14.65 -1.49
N LYS A 94 19.39 -14.22 -1.79
CA LYS A 94 20.50 -14.12 -0.82
C LYS A 94 20.69 -12.70 -0.27
N THR A 95 19.69 -11.83 -0.42
CA THR A 95 19.80 -10.40 -0.03
C THR A 95 20.24 -10.27 1.43
N PRO A 96 21.28 -9.46 1.74
CA PRO A 96 21.72 -9.26 3.11
C PRO A 96 20.60 -8.68 3.98
N PHE A 97 20.51 -9.10 5.26
CA PHE A 97 19.50 -8.55 6.17
C PHE A 97 19.62 -7.04 6.33
N LYS A 98 20.85 -6.51 6.29
CA LYS A 98 21.11 -5.06 6.35
C LYS A 98 20.39 -4.31 5.23
N THR A 99 20.47 -4.81 4.00
CA THR A 99 19.78 -4.23 2.84
C THR A 99 18.27 -4.26 3.02
N ILE A 100 17.70 -5.39 3.46
CA ILE A 100 16.26 -5.50 3.73
C ILE A 100 15.82 -4.51 4.84
N ILE A 101 16.64 -4.35 5.88
CA ILE A 101 16.37 -3.40 6.97
C ILE A 101 16.31 -1.97 6.43
N GLU A 102 17.27 -1.59 5.58
CA GLU A 102 17.37 -0.26 4.98
C GLU A 102 16.22 -0.01 3.99
N ASP A 103 16.01 -0.91 3.02
CA ASP A 103 15.01 -0.77 1.95
C ASP A 103 13.58 -0.68 2.48
N TYR A 104 13.28 -1.40 3.56
CA TYR A 104 11.94 -1.42 4.17
C TYR A 104 11.84 -0.54 5.42
N ASN A 105 12.81 0.37 5.61
CA ASN A 105 12.82 1.37 6.67
C ASN A 105 12.61 0.82 8.08
N PHE A 106 13.16 -0.36 8.38
CA PHE A 106 13.18 -0.87 9.74
C PHE A 106 14.18 -0.07 10.57
N SER A 107 13.72 0.52 11.67
CA SER A 107 14.54 1.39 12.54
C SER A 107 15.75 0.67 13.16
N SER A 108 15.73 -0.66 13.26
CA SER A 108 16.85 -1.46 13.77
C SER A 108 16.72 -2.94 13.37
N PRO A 109 17.80 -3.73 13.48
CA PRO A 109 17.73 -5.18 13.36
C PRO A 109 16.75 -5.83 14.36
N SER A 110 16.62 -5.25 15.55
CA SER A 110 15.65 -5.69 16.56
C SER A 110 14.21 -5.45 16.11
N HIS A 111 13.91 -4.27 15.55
CA HIS A 111 12.59 -3.98 14.98
C HIS A 111 12.26 -4.95 13.84
N PHE A 112 13.20 -5.20 12.92
CA PHE A 112 13.02 -6.20 11.86
C PHE A 112 12.77 -7.61 12.41
N SER A 113 13.51 -8.01 13.45
CA SER A 113 13.32 -9.32 14.09
C SER A 113 11.98 -9.46 14.78
N THR A 114 11.46 -8.39 15.40
CA THR A 114 10.11 -8.35 15.99
C THR A 114 9.05 -8.44 14.90
N PHE A 115 9.21 -7.69 13.81
CA PHE A 115 8.33 -7.77 12.64
C PHE A 115 8.23 -9.20 12.11
N CYS A 116 9.36 -9.87 11.86
CA CYS A 116 9.34 -11.25 11.36
C CYS A 116 8.67 -12.23 12.32
N ARG A 117 8.86 -12.07 13.65
CA ARG A 117 8.15 -12.90 14.62
C ARG A 117 6.64 -12.67 14.58
N ALA A 118 6.22 -11.41 14.48
CA ALA A 118 4.79 -11.07 14.40
C ALA A 118 4.14 -11.59 13.11
N GLN A 119 4.82 -11.50 11.97
CA GLN A 119 4.26 -11.82 10.66
C GLN A 119 4.45 -13.29 10.25
N PHE A 120 5.55 -13.92 10.67
CA PHE A 120 5.95 -15.26 10.23
C PHE A 120 6.11 -16.26 11.38
N GLY A 121 5.92 -15.84 12.64
CA GLY A 121 6.06 -16.67 13.83
C GLY A 121 7.50 -16.98 14.25
N VAL A 122 8.51 -16.61 13.44
CA VAL A 122 9.93 -16.91 13.69
C VAL A 122 10.86 -15.76 13.27
N PRO A 123 12.09 -15.71 13.83
CA PRO A 123 13.10 -14.71 13.43
C PRO A 123 13.50 -14.84 11.94
N PRO A 124 14.02 -13.75 11.33
CA PRO A 124 14.36 -13.71 9.89
C PRO A 124 15.39 -14.78 9.48
N ARG A 125 16.35 -15.09 10.36
CA ARG A 125 17.35 -16.15 10.13
C ARG A 125 16.71 -17.52 9.98
N ASP A 126 15.69 -17.81 10.79
CA ASP A 126 15.01 -19.09 10.78
C ASP A 126 14.05 -19.21 9.59
N VAL A 127 13.41 -18.11 9.17
CA VAL A 127 12.65 -18.05 7.91
C VAL A 127 13.54 -18.48 6.74
N ARG A 128 14.72 -17.85 6.60
CA ARG A 128 15.66 -18.15 5.52
C ARG A 128 16.18 -19.58 5.58
N LYS A 129 16.54 -20.07 6.77
CA LYS A 129 17.03 -21.44 6.97
C LYS A 129 15.97 -22.49 6.61
N LYS A 130 14.71 -22.27 7.02
CA LYS A 130 13.59 -23.15 6.67
C LYS A 130 13.39 -23.22 5.14
N ALA A 131 13.42 -22.07 4.46
CA ALA A 131 13.27 -22.03 3.01
C ALA A 131 14.42 -22.72 2.26
N GLN A 132 15.66 -22.56 2.72
CA GLN A 132 16.81 -23.28 2.16
C GLN A 132 16.71 -24.79 2.34
N LYS A 133 16.25 -25.25 3.52
CA LYS A 133 16.02 -26.68 3.77
C LYS A 133 14.96 -27.27 2.83
N ILE A 134 13.88 -26.53 2.57
CA ILE A 134 12.82 -26.95 1.64
C ILE A 134 13.37 -27.07 0.22
N LYS A 135 14.10 -26.05 -0.27
CA LYS A 135 14.70 -26.08 -1.61
C LYS A 135 15.64 -27.27 -1.81
N ASN A 136 16.55 -27.50 -0.86
CA ASN A 136 17.50 -28.60 -0.95
C ASN A 136 16.81 -29.99 -0.99
N ASN A 137 15.66 -30.15 -0.34
CA ASN A 137 14.92 -31.42 -0.37
C ASN A 137 14.20 -31.65 -1.71
N VAL A 138 13.75 -30.59 -2.39
CA VAL A 138 13.09 -30.68 -3.70
C VAL A 138 14.09 -30.94 -4.83
N ASP A 139 15.31 -30.40 -4.73
CA ASP A 139 16.38 -30.65 -5.71
C ASP A 139 17.05 -32.03 -5.55
N SER A 140 16.66 -32.80 -4.51
CA SER A 140 17.19 -34.14 -4.19
C SER A 140 16.25 -35.28 -4.60
N GLU A 141 15.09 -34.98 -5.19
CA GLU A 141 14.11 -35.92 -5.77
C GLU A 141 14.05 -35.78 -7.29
#